data_AF-A0A971AXJ6-F1
#
_entry.id   AF-A0A971AXJ6-F1
#
_cell.length_a   1.000
_cell.length_b   1.000
_cell.length_c   1.000
_cell.angle_alpha   90.00
_cell.angle_beta   90.00
_cell.angle_gamma   90.00
#
_symmetry.space_group_name_H-M   'P 1'
#
loop_
_entity.id
_entity.type
_entity.pdbx_description
1 polymer ?
#
loop_
_entity_poly.entity_id
_entity_poly.type
_entity_poly.pdbx_seq_one_letter_code
_entity_poly.pdbx_strand_id
1 'polypeptide(L)' 'MNNMSSEIKSIIGKKYPTEAACARAIGWDRRALNKLTTGKKEPNLTELLTLSNALECSAENLAIIFLRVKSPNGQRKS' A
#
# COMPACT_ATOMS: atom_id res chain seq x y z
N MET A 1 -3.20 10.99 -11.48
CA MET A 1 -3.41 10.35 -10.17
C MET A 1 -2.71 9.00 -10.17
N ASN A 2 -1.86 8.70 -9.18
CA ASN A 2 -1.26 7.37 -9.05
C ASN A 2 -2.35 6.39 -8.63
N ASN A 3 -2.77 5.50 -9.53
CA ASN A 3 -3.88 4.55 -9.34
C ASN A 3 -3.71 3.71 -8.05
N MET A 4 -2.46 3.34 -7.73
CA MET A 4 -2.13 2.58 -6.53
C MET A 4 -2.45 3.33 -5.22
N SER A 5 -2.06 4.61 -5.11
CA SER A 5 -2.23 5.37 -3.86
C SER A 5 -3.69 5.56 -3.49
N SER A 6 -4.58 5.71 -4.48
CA SER A 6 -6.04 5.73 -4.25
C SER A 6 -6.57 4.36 -3.85
N GLU A 7 -6.11 3.29 -4.49
CA GLU A 7 -6.57 1.92 -4.25
C GLU A 7 -6.21 1.45 -2.83
N ILE A 8 -4.95 1.59 -2.41
CA ILE A 8 -4.50 1.20 -1.07
C ILE A 8 -5.18 2.02 0.03
N LYS A 9 -5.39 3.34 -0.19
CA LYS A 9 -6.10 4.21 0.76
C LYS A 9 -7.57 3.84 0.88
N SER A 10 -8.21 3.45 -0.22
CA SER A 10 -9.59 2.96 -0.20
C SER A 10 -9.71 1.69 0.64
N ILE A 11 -8.77 0.74 0.50
CA ILE A 11 -8.74 -0.49 1.31
C ILE A 11 -8.53 -0.16 2.79
N ILE A 12 -7.58 0.72 3.11
CA ILE A 12 -7.36 1.18 4.49
C ILE A 12 -8.65 1.79 5.05
N GLY A 13 -9.32 2.65 4.27
CA GLY A 13 -10.56 3.32 4.67
C GLY A 13 -11.73 2.38 5.01
N LYS A 14 -11.72 1.14 4.50
CA LYS A 14 -12.74 0.13 4.84
C LYS A 14 -12.56 -0.46 6.24
N LYS A 15 -11.34 -0.44 6.79
CA LYS A 15 -11.00 -1.04 8.09
C LYS A 15 -10.63 -0.02 9.16
N TYR A 16 -10.07 1.11 8.74
CA TYR A 16 -9.58 2.15 9.62
C TYR A 16 -10.09 3.53 9.17
N PRO A 17 -10.45 4.41 10.10
CA PRO A 17 -10.95 5.74 9.77
C PRO A 17 -9.86 6.64 9.14
N THR A 18 -8.58 6.35 9.39
CA THR A 18 -7.44 7.10 8.84
C THR A 18 -6.22 6.19 8.64
N GLU A 19 -5.29 6.59 7.76
CA GLU A 19 -3.97 5.94 7.65
C GLU A 19 -3.23 5.93 8.99
N ALA A 20 -3.33 7.00 9.79
CA ALA A 20 -2.69 7.07 11.10
C ALA A 20 -3.28 6.07 12.11
N ALA A 21 -4.57 5.74 12.00
CA ALA A 21 -5.18 4.68 12.81
C ALA A 21 -4.66 3.30 12.40
N CYS A 22 -4.56 3.04 11.09
CA CYS A 22 -3.96 1.81 10.57
C CYS A 22 -2.50 1.65 11.04
N ALA A 23 -1.68 2.69 10.88
CA ALA A 23 -0.27 2.67 11.31
C ALA A 23 -0.14 2.34 12.81
N ARG A 24 -0.96 2.96 13.66
CA ARG A 24 -0.99 2.65 15.10
C ARG A 24 -1.40 1.21 15.39
N ALA A 25 -2.41 0.68 14.68
CA ALA A 25 -2.90 -0.68 14.89
C ALA A 25 -1.85 -1.76 14.57
N ILE A 26 -0.97 -1.50 13.61
CA ILE A 26 0.13 -2.42 13.23
C ILE A 26 1.47 -2.09 13.89
N GLY A 27 1.49 -1.14 14.83
CA GLY A 27 2.71 -0.73 15.53
C GLY A 27 3.73 0.02 14.67
N TRP A 28 3.30 0.67 13.58
CA TRP A 28 4.17 1.42 12.68
C TRP A 28 4.10 2.92 12.91
N ASP A 29 5.21 3.60 12.60
CA ASP A 29 5.22 5.05 12.44
C ASP A 29 4.35 5.44 11.23
N ARG A 30 3.58 6.53 11.35
CA ARG A 30 2.78 7.08 10.26
C ARG A 30 3.60 7.33 8.99
N ARG A 31 4.86 7.78 9.12
CA ARG A 31 5.79 7.98 7.99
C ARG A 31 6.14 6.67 7.29
N ALA A 32 6.27 5.56 8.03
CA ALA A 32 6.55 4.25 7.44
C ALA A 32 5.39 3.82 6.53
N LEU A 33 4.15 3.85 7.04
CA LEU A 33 2.97 3.54 6.24
C LEU A 33 2.81 4.53 5.07
N ASN A 34 3.03 5.82 5.28
CA ASN A 34 2.90 6.82 4.24
C ASN A 34 3.86 6.60 3.06
N LYS A 35 5.09 6.14 3.30
CA LYS A 35 6.03 5.80 2.22
C LYS A 35 5.48 4.68 1.33
N LEU A 36 4.79 3.70 1.92
CA LEU A 36 4.15 2.62 1.17
C LEU A 36 2.92 3.12 0.41
N THR A 37 1.99 3.81 1.09
CA THR A 37 0.72 4.24 0.47
C THR A 37 0.91 5.31 -0.62
N THR A 38 2.04 6.04 -0.59
CA THR A 38 2.42 6.99 -1.65
C THR A 38 3.29 6.37 -2.76
N GLY A 39 3.68 5.11 -2.63
CA GLY A 39 4.56 4.43 -3.58
C GLY A 39 6.02 4.89 -3.56
N LYS A 40 6.43 5.64 -2.54
CA LYS A 40 7.83 6.00 -2.33
C LYS A 40 8.68 4.82 -1.89
N LYS A 41 8.04 3.75 -1.42
CA LYS A 41 8.66 2.49 -1.00
C LYS A 41 7.76 1.32 -1.40
N GLU A 42 8.36 0.24 -1.89
CA GLU A 42 7.68 -1.05 -2.03
C GLU A 42 7.72 -1.83 -0.71
N PRO A 43 6.63 -2.48 -0.30
CA PRO A 43 6.63 -3.30 0.90
C PRO A 43 7.52 -4.53 0.67
N ASN A 44 8.30 -4.90 1.68
CA ASN A 44 8.88 -6.25 1.73
C ASN A 44 7.81 -7.29 2.11
N LEU A 45 8.19 -8.58 2.09
CA LEU A 45 7.25 -9.68 2.40
C LEU A 45 6.62 -9.55 3.79
N THR A 46 7.41 -9.20 4.82
CA THR A 46 6.92 -9.03 6.19
C THR A 46 5.95 -7.85 6.31
N GLU A 47 6.25 -6.73 5.65
CA GLU A 47 5.39 -5.54 5.60
C GLU A 47 4.08 -5.84 4.88
N LEU A 48 4.15 -6.61 3.78
CA LEU A 48 2.98 -7.04 3.03
C LEU A 48 2.08 -7.96 3.86
N LEU A 49 2.66 -8.94 4.56
CA LEU A 49 1.92 -9.84 5.45
C LEU A 49 1.31 -9.11 6.66
N THR A 50 2.04 -8.14 7.20
CA THR A 50 1.52 -7.31 8.30
C THR A 50 0.29 -6.51 7.84
N LEU A 51 0.37 -5.90 6.65
CA LEU A 51 -0.75 -5.17 6.05
C LEU A 51 -1.91 -6.10 5.68
N SER A 52 -1.64 -7.29 5.16
CA SER A 52 -2.68 -8.26 4.78
C SER A 52 -3.50 -8.69 5.98
N ASN A 53 -2.82 -8.95 7.11
CA ASN A 53 -3.48 -9.31 8.36
C ASN A 53 -4.31 -8.16 8.91
N ALA A 54 -3.76 -6.94 8.94
CA ALA A 54 -4.44 -5.77 9.48
C ALA A 54 -5.64 -5.32 8.64
N LEU A 55 -5.55 -5.47 7.31
CA LEU A 55 -6.61 -5.08 6.37
C LEU A 55 -7.60 -6.22 6.09
N GLU A 56 -7.35 -7.41 6.66
CA GLU A 56 -8.12 -8.63 6.43
C GLU A 56 -8.32 -8.91 4.93
N CYS A 57 -7.24 -8.80 4.17
CA CYS A 57 -7.23 -9.10 2.74
C CYS A 57 -6.03 -9.98 2.38
N SER A 58 -6.06 -10.64 1.23
CA SER A 58 -4.92 -11.50 0.83
C SER A 58 -3.68 -10.67 0.51
N ALA A 59 -2.51 -11.21 0.87
CA ALA A 59 -1.22 -10.60 0.51
C ALA A 59 -1.05 -10.50 -1.01
N GLU A 60 -1.61 -11.43 -1.77
CA GLU A 60 -1.66 -11.40 -3.25
C GLU A 60 -2.40 -10.16 -3.77
N ASN A 61 -3.60 -9.88 -3.25
CA ASN A 61 -4.37 -8.71 -3.65
C ASN A 61 -3.61 -7.41 -3.38
N LEU A 62 -2.91 -7.33 -2.24
CA LEU A 62 -2.05 -6.19 -1.94
C LEU A 62 -0.83 -6.13 -2.86
N ALA A 63 -0.16 -7.26 -3.13
CA ALA A 63 1.01 -7.30 -4.00
C ALA A 63 0.69 -6.77 -5.39
N ILE A 64 -0.44 -7.18 -5.97
CA ILE A 64 -0.91 -6.72 -7.28
C ILE A 64 -1.01 -5.19 -7.32
N ILE A 65 -1.52 -4.55 -6.25
CA ILE A 65 -1.66 -3.09 -6.16
C ILE A 65 -0.29 -2.40 -6.24
N PHE A 66 0.72 -2.91 -5.52
CA PHE A 66 2.07 -2.35 -5.54
C PHE A 66 2.82 -2.65 -6.84
N LEU A 67 2.60 -3.81 -7.46
CA LEU A 67 3.30 -4.26 -8.66
C LEU A 67 2.72 -3.71 -9.98
N ARG A 68 1.43 -3.36 -10.03
CA ARG A 68 0.76 -2.79 -11.22
C ARG A 68 1.44 -1.54 -11.77
N VAL A 69 2.17 -0.78 -10.94
CA VAL A 69 2.85 0.44 -11.34
C VAL A 69 4.10 0.16 -12.19
N LYS A 70 4.62 -1.08 -12.19
CA LYS A 70 5.88 -1.46 -12.87
C LYS A 70 5.73 -2.09 -14.26
N SER A 71 4.57 -2.06 -14.91
CA SER A 71 4.55 -2.43 -16.34
C SER A 71 5.28 -1.35 -17.16
N PRO A 72 6.47 -1.60 -17.73
CA PRO A 72 7.31 -0.56 -18.33
C PRO A 72 6.92 -0.20 -19.78
N ASN A 73 5.78 -0.67 -20.29
CA ASN A 73 5.38 -0.44 -21.68
C ASN A 73 4.67 0.91 -21.88
N GLY A 74 5.26 2.01 -21.41
CA GLY A 74 4.62 3.32 -21.56
C GLY A 74 5.45 4.59 -21.40
N GLN A 75 6.75 4.53 -21.07
CA GLN A 75 7.55 5.77 -20.96
C GLN A 75 8.99 5.60 -21.47
N ARG A 76 9.13 5.50 -22.80
CA ARG A 76 10.18 6.26 -23.50
C ARG A 76 9.49 7.45 -24.16
N LYS A 77 9.62 8.64 -23.57
CA LYS A 77 9.59 9.86 -24.38
C LYS A 77 11.01 10.06 -24.87
N SER A 78 11.23 9.82 -26.17
CA SER A 78 12.33 10.48 -26.87
C SER A 78 11.96 11.94 -27.13
#